data_AF-A0A953H6U5-F1
#
_entry.id   AF-A0A953H6U5-F1
#
_cell.length_a   1.000
_cell.length_b   1.000
_cell.length_c   1.000
_cell.angle_alpha   90.00
_cell.angle_beta   90.00
_cell.angle_gamma   90.00
#
_symmetry.space_group_name_H-M   'P 1'
#
loop_
_entity.id
_entity.type
_entity.pdbx_description
1 polymer ?
#
loop_
_entity_poly.entity_id
_entity_poly.type
_entity_poly.pdbx_seq_one_letter_code
_entity_poly.pdbx_strand_id
1 'polypeptide(L)'
;MDNFVFMIRIILKFLLFSSFISNTFFSTAIAHNLPLSGQGKIILQSPPIPNYPQDIILNAKPQLDFRDKEICTAIFLSWNTIPGASKYVIQRDNRLAFETSSTKFTDFRYILPQTNYTYRIFSVINGKITSQSQAATLKTNCANSFFSKKPLKILVAQIRMKDAKTADKSVDELKQIVFDDEKSIANYFLKVSSGAIEMKGEVITGLTLNKNVKDYCQIIDNETGAGTQCNNEQLAADVYALLLASATVDADLFAFVIHGYGEAGWGEAYNRRTLLNPYAVSISTMFIHELAHVFGWWHSGSISSTNPEQSSLNCISSSTNTPSAGGCRGNRYGDYFDFTGASNNQIRNPSTYRKALLNFLAPAESPLIVSKTGTYILQANSSVYKDTSKELRIPLDKTGKNFYSLEYRIPTGLDDVVMTAEEKAFFWLAGDEGQIQGKLKGVMVRQRFDYAMDEDTDAFLIKQLIRPGVGLYDPYRGIKIEWLEELSNDRVKLKISFPLYPILPLKAAF
;
A
#
# COMPACT_ATOMS: atom_id res chain seq x y z
N MET A 1 10.04 -15.83 59.68
CA MET A 1 10.90 -15.07 58.76
C MET A 1 10.63 -15.39 57.29
N ASP A 2 9.85 -16.43 56.96
CA ASP A 2 9.66 -16.87 55.57
C ASP A 2 8.47 -16.25 54.81
N ASN A 3 7.46 -15.70 55.50
CA ASN A 3 6.32 -15.05 54.82
C ASN A 3 6.61 -13.61 54.34
N PHE A 4 7.65 -12.98 54.87
CA PHE A 4 8.06 -11.62 54.45
C PHE A 4 8.91 -11.65 53.17
N VAL A 5 9.67 -12.73 52.96
CA VAL A 5 10.53 -12.92 51.78
C VAL A 5 9.72 -13.26 50.52
N PHE A 6 8.57 -13.95 50.69
CA PHE A 6 7.68 -14.27 49.56
C PHE A 6 6.92 -13.04 49.04
N MET A 7 6.49 -12.15 49.95
CA MET A 7 5.80 -10.91 49.59
C MET A 7 6.73 -9.88 48.93
N ILE A 8 8.00 -9.82 49.37
CA ILE A 8 9.03 -8.97 48.73
C ILE A 8 9.40 -9.48 47.32
N ARG A 9 9.37 -10.79 47.06
CA ARG A 9 9.58 -11.34 45.69
C ARG A 9 8.43 -11.06 44.72
N ILE A 10 7.20 -10.95 45.21
CA ILE A 10 6.02 -10.58 44.39
C ILE A 10 6.03 -9.08 44.10
N ILE A 11 6.39 -8.25 45.08
CA ILE A 11 6.51 -6.79 44.90
C ILE A 11 7.70 -6.43 44.01
N LEU A 12 8.84 -7.13 44.09
CA LEU A 12 9.96 -6.92 43.15
C LEU A 12 9.64 -7.37 41.72
N LYS A 13 8.84 -8.45 41.53
CA LYS A 13 8.38 -8.85 40.19
C LYS A 13 7.34 -7.89 39.61
N PHE A 14 6.50 -7.28 40.45
CA PHE A 14 5.57 -6.22 40.01
C PHE A 14 6.29 -4.90 39.73
N LEU A 15 7.31 -4.54 40.52
CA LEU A 15 8.10 -3.33 40.30
C LEU A 15 9.04 -3.42 39.09
N LEU A 16 9.56 -4.61 38.77
CA LEU A 16 10.30 -4.87 37.52
C LEU A 16 9.38 -4.92 36.29
N PHE A 17 8.07 -5.12 36.46
CA PHE A 17 7.08 -4.98 35.39
C PHE A 17 6.61 -3.52 35.22
N SER A 18 6.63 -2.71 36.27
CA SER A 18 6.25 -1.29 36.21
C SER A 18 7.41 -0.33 35.88
N SER A 19 8.66 -0.79 35.90
CA SER A 19 9.84 0.02 35.52
C SER A 19 10.37 -0.23 34.10
N PHE A 20 9.65 -0.99 33.28
CA PHE A 20 9.88 -1.09 31.82
C PHE A 20 9.01 -0.12 31.01
N ILE A 21 8.43 0.89 31.68
CA ILE A 21 7.65 1.96 31.07
C ILE A 21 8.39 3.29 31.27
N SER A 22 9.59 3.38 30.71
CA SER A 22 10.24 4.65 30.35
C SER A 22 11.53 4.34 29.60
N ASN A 23 11.64 4.82 28.36
CA ASN A 23 12.80 4.74 27.45
C ASN A 23 12.97 3.47 26.61
N THR A 24 11.88 2.83 26.18
CA THR A 24 11.88 2.23 24.84
C THR A 24 11.52 3.33 23.86
N PHE A 25 12.46 3.68 22.98
CA PHE A 25 12.15 4.38 21.74
C PHE A 25 11.09 3.53 21.04
N PHE A 26 9.83 3.93 21.19
CA PHE A 26 8.79 3.46 20.30
C PHE A 26 9.30 3.75 18.90
N SER A 27 9.44 2.72 18.08
CA SER A 27 9.38 2.87 16.63
C SER A 27 8.02 3.47 16.34
N THR A 28 7.92 4.79 16.47
CA THR A 28 6.77 5.53 15.99
C THR A 28 6.80 5.31 14.48
N ALA A 29 5.95 4.42 14.00
CA ALA A 29 5.30 4.63 12.72
C ALA A 29 4.66 6.02 12.84
N ILE A 30 5.42 7.05 12.46
CA ILE A 30 4.90 8.41 12.38
C ILE A 30 3.86 8.30 11.28
N ALA A 31 2.60 8.36 11.68
CA ALA A 31 1.48 8.35 10.77
C ALA A 31 1.70 9.48 9.75
N HIS A 32 2.03 9.11 8.52
CA HIS A 32 2.03 10.03 7.40
C HIS A 32 0.59 10.43 7.13
N ASN A 33 0.14 11.53 7.71
CA ASN A 33 -0.97 12.24 7.10
C ASN A 33 -0.47 12.66 5.72
N LEU A 34 -0.87 11.95 4.66
CA LEU A 34 -1.08 12.66 3.41
C LEU A 34 -2.02 13.81 3.79
N PRO A 35 -1.63 15.08 3.62
CA PRO A 35 -2.67 16.07 3.49
C PRO A 35 -3.47 15.59 2.29
N LEU A 36 -4.70 15.14 2.54
CA LEU A 36 -5.75 15.17 1.53
C LEU A 36 -5.68 16.59 0.99
N SER A 37 -5.09 16.76 -0.19
CA SER A 37 -4.99 18.06 -0.83
C SER A 37 -6.40 18.63 -0.91
N GLY A 38 -6.68 19.64 -0.08
CA GLY A 38 -7.90 20.45 0.01
C GLY A 38 -9.24 19.94 -0.56
N GLN A 39 -9.59 18.66 -0.43
CA GLN A 39 -10.79 18.09 -1.05
C GLN A 39 -11.67 17.39 -0.01
N GLY A 40 -12.86 17.98 0.16
CA GLY A 40 -13.73 17.80 1.30
C GLY A 40 -14.50 16.49 1.35
N LYS A 41 -14.84 16.14 2.59
CA LYS A 41 -15.97 15.33 3.10
C LYS A 41 -16.65 14.34 2.14
N ILE A 42 -16.54 13.06 2.47
CA ILE A 42 -17.21 11.92 1.85
C ILE A 42 -18.72 11.94 2.15
N ILE A 43 -19.56 11.73 1.14
CA ILE A 43 -21.01 11.47 1.27
C ILE A 43 -21.26 9.99 0.95
N LEU A 44 -21.70 9.22 1.95
CA LEU A 44 -21.71 7.76 1.94
C LEU A 44 -22.87 7.09 1.17
N GLN A 45 -23.80 7.82 0.58
CA GLN A 45 -24.83 7.26 -0.32
C GLN A 45 -25.37 8.38 -1.21
N SER A 46 -25.35 8.20 -2.54
CA SER A 46 -26.15 9.05 -3.42
C SER A 46 -27.62 8.66 -3.26
N PRO A 47 -28.54 9.61 -2.99
CA PRO A 47 -29.96 9.40 -3.26
C PRO A 47 -30.15 8.95 -4.73
N PRO A 48 -31.28 8.31 -5.09
CA PRO A 48 -31.57 7.97 -6.49
C PRO A 48 -31.32 9.20 -7.37
N ILE A 49 -30.47 9.06 -8.38
CA ILE A 49 -29.95 10.16 -9.20
C ILE A 49 -31.14 10.94 -9.79
N PRO A 50 -31.44 12.17 -9.34
CA PRO A 50 -32.36 13.04 -10.06
C PRO A 50 -31.81 13.27 -11.46
N ASN A 51 -32.68 13.42 -12.46
CA ASN A 51 -32.26 13.65 -13.83
C ASN A 51 -31.75 15.10 -13.98
N TYR A 52 -30.51 15.37 -13.54
CA TYR A 52 -29.86 16.67 -13.70
C TYR A 52 -29.54 16.94 -15.19
N PRO A 53 -29.50 18.21 -15.61
CA PRO A 53 -29.03 18.63 -16.93
C PRO A 53 -27.68 17.99 -17.30
N GLN A 54 -27.53 17.61 -18.56
CA GLN A 54 -26.36 16.86 -19.09
C GLN A 54 -25.34 17.81 -19.74
N ASP A 55 -24.98 18.88 -19.05
CA ASP A 55 -24.15 19.97 -19.61
C ASP A 55 -22.64 19.69 -19.52
N ILE A 56 -22.25 18.60 -18.85
CA ILE A 56 -20.85 18.21 -18.67
C ILE A 56 -20.48 17.14 -19.71
N ILE A 57 -19.51 17.47 -20.55
CA ILE A 57 -18.89 16.60 -21.53
C ILE A 57 -17.67 15.95 -20.87
N LEU A 58 -17.85 14.73 -20.36
CA LEU A 58 -16.79 13.95 -19.74
C LEU A 58 -15.98 13.20 -20.80
N ASN A 59 -14.67 13.41 -20.78
CA ASN A 59 -13.68 12.59 -21.46
C ASN A 59 -12.94 11.75 -20.41
N ALA A 60 -12.94 10.42 -20.58
CA ALA A 60 -12.23 9.51 -19.70
C ALA A 60 -11.28 8.64 -20.50
N LYS A 61 -10.05 8.48 -20.01
CA LYS A 61 -9.01 7.67 -20.64
C LYS A 61 -8.36 6.76 -19.58
N PRO A 62 -8.06 5.48 -19.90
CA PRO A 62 -7.37 4.56 -18.98
C PRO A 62 -5.88 4.92 -18.78
N GLN A 63 -5.50 6.17 -19.03
CA GLN A 63 -4.14 6.56 -19.31
C GLN A 63 -3.79 7.79 -18.48
N LEU A 64 -2.66 7.73 -17.79
CA LEU A 64 -1.85 8.91 -17.54
C LEU A 64 -0.80 8.98 -18.66
N ASP A 65 -0.84 10.04 -19.47
CA ASP A 65 0.24 10.32 -20.40
C ASP A 65 1.26 11.24 -19.70
N PHE A 66 2.23 10.65 -19.01
CA PHE A 66 3.42 11.38 -18.59
C PHE A 66 4.62 10.83 -19.36
N ARG A 67 5.00 11.58 -20.41
CA ARG A 67 6.08 11.27 -21.36
C ARG A 67 5.86 9.96 -22.13
N ASP A 68 4.68 9.73 -22.69
CA ASP A 68 4.37 8.59 -23.57
C ASP A 68 4.42 7.22 -22.86
N LYS A 69 4.14 7.15 -21.55
CA LYS A 69 4.21 5.89 -20.77
C LYS A 69 2.90 5.57 -20.06
N GLU A 70 2.30 4.45 -20.43
CA GLU A 70 1.01 3.99 -19.90
C GLU A 70 1.14 3.46 -18.47
N ILE A 71 0.39 4.05 -17.52
CA ILE A 71 0.22 3.53 -16.16
C ILE A 71 -1.17 2.89 -16.05
N CYS A 72 -1.22 1.57 -15.93
CA CYS A 72 -2.45 0.77 -15.93
C CYS A 72 -3.29 0.87 -14.64
N THR A 73 -2.78 1.56 -13.63
CA THR A 73 -3.37 1.78 -12.31
C THR A 73 -3.84 3.22 -12.12
N ALA A 74 -4.10 3.94 -13.22
CA ALA A 74 -4.64 5.28 -13.20
C ALA A 74 -5.68 5.50 -14.31
N ILE A 75 -6.64 6.39 -14.06
CA ILE A 75 -7.65 6.83 -15.03
C ILE A 75 -7.65 8.36 -15.05
N PHE A 76 -7.44 8.94 -16.23
CA PHE A 76 -7.51 10.38 -16.43
C PHE A 76 -8.92 10.80 -16.87
N LEU A 77 -9.45 11.80 -16.18
CA LEU A 77 -10.75 12.40 -16.43
C LEU A 77 -10.55 13.89 -16.76
N SER A 78 -11.23 14.37 -17.80
CA SER A 78 -11.34 15.80 -18.08
C SER A 78 -12.73 16.16 -18.56
N TRP A 79 -13.15 17.39 -18.29
CA TRP A 79 -14.46 17.89 -18.71
C TRP A 79 -14.42 19.39 -18.99
N ASN A 80 -15.49 19.91 -19.59
CA ASN A 80 -15.67 21.35 -19.82
C ASN A 80 -16.00 22.09 -18.51
N THR A 81 -15.57 23.36 -18.42
CA THR A 81 -15.97 24.24 -17.31
C THR A 81 -17.47 24.52 -17.36
N ILE A 82 -18.13 24.45 -16.20
CA ILE A 82 -19.51 24.91 -16.00
C ILE A 82 -19.49 26.31 -15.37
N PRO A 83 -20.07 27.34 -16.01
CA PRO A 83 -20.12 28.69 -15.44
C PRO A 83 -20.74 28.71 -14.04
N GLY A 84 -20.08 29.41 -13.11
CA GLY A 84 -20.53 29.52 -11.71
C GLY A 84 -20.27 28.29 -10.83
N ALA A 85 -19.75 27.19 -11.37
CA ALA A 85 -19.39 26.02 -10.58
C ALA A 85 -18.21 26.34 -9.64
N SER A 86 -18.43 26.18 -8.34
CA SER A 86 -17.39 26.35 -7.32
C SER A 86 -16.53 25.09 -7.18
N LYS A 87 -17.10 23.92 -7.50
CA LYS A 87 -16.42 22.62 -7.49
C LYS A 87 -17.17 21.58 -8.34
N TYR A 88 -16.55 20.43 -8.50
CA TYR A 88 -17.09 19.24 -9.14
C TYR A 88 -17.04 18.06 -8.18
N VAL A 89 -17.99 17.14 -8.30
CA VAL A 89 -18.00 15.86 -7.59
C VAL A 89 -17.87 14.74 -8.61
N ILE A 90 -16.96 13.80 -8.35
CA ILE A 90 -16.64 12.66 -9.20
C ILE A 90 -17.26 11.42 -8.55
N GLN A 91 -18.11 10.74 -9.30
CA GLN A 91 -18.68 9.46 -8.92
C GLN A 91 -17.98 8.35 -9.69
N ARG A 92 -17.55 7.29 -8.99
CA ARG A 92 -16.99 6.05 -9.54
C ARG A 92 -17.87 4.86 -9.15
N ASP A 93 -18.33 4.09 -10.12
CA ASP A 93 -19.17 2.89 -9.95
C ASP A 93 -20.39 3.14 -9.04
N ASN A 94 -21.08 4.26 -9.29
CA ASN A 94 -22.24 4.73 -8.53
C ASN A 94 -21.95 5.13 -7.07
N ARG A 95 -20.68 5.33 -6.71
CA ARG A 95 -20.26 5.85 -5.39
C ARG A 95 -19.59 7.20 -5.58
N LEU A 96 -19.96 8.18 -4.77
CA LEU A 96 -19.23 9.46 -4.74
C LEU A 96 -17.83 9.17 -4.25
N ALA A 97 -16.82 9.57 -5.01
CA ALA A 97 -15.44 9.19 -4.79
C ALA A 97 -14.57 10.41 -4.45
N PHE A 98 -14.73 11.52 -5.19
CA PHE A 98 -13.83 12.66 -5.06
C PHE A 98 -14.56 13.99 -5.27
N GLU A 99 -14.02 15.08 -4.75
CA GLU A 99 -14.44 16.46 -5.08
C GLU A 99 -13.24 17.22 -5.62
N THR A 100 -13.38 18.12 -6.59
CA THR A 100 -12.25 18.94 -7.07
C THR A 100 -12.73 20.28 -7.63
N SER A 101 -11.91 21.33 -7.53
CA SER A 101 -12.16 22.60 -8.22
C SER A 101 -11.61 22.62 -9.66
N SER A 102 -10.73 21.68 -10.00
CA SER A 102 -10.16 21.52 -11.34
C SER A 102 -11.15 20.85 -12.29
N THR A 103 -11.02 21.11 -13.60
CA THR A 103 -11.74 20.41 -14.67
C THR A 103 -11.00 19.17 -15.20
N LYS A 104 -9.94 18.77 -14.49
CA LYS A 104 -9.13 17.59 -14.75
C LYS A 104 -8.88 16.85 -13.45
N PHE A 105 -8.90 15.53 -13.50
CA PHE A 105 -8.62 14.67 -12.36
C PHE A 105 -8.00 13.35 -12.80
N THR A 106 -6.98 12.89 -12.07
CA THR A 106 -6.42 11.56 -12.26
C THR A 106 -6.83 10.70 -11.07
N ASP A 107 -7.56 9.62 -11.33
CA ASP A 107 -7.88 8.61 -10.35
C ASP A 107 -6.82 7.52 -10.35
N PHE A 108 -5.97 7.50 -9.33
CA PHE A 108 -4.93 6.48 -9.08
C PHE A 108 -5.30 5.54 -7.94
N ARG A 109 -6.47 5.73 -7.31
CA ARG A 109 -6.85 5.09 -6.05
C ARG A 109 -7.46 3.72 -6.29
N TYR A 110 -6.65 2.69 -6.03
CA TYR A 110 -7.04 1.28 -6.04
C TYR A 110 -7.52 0.80 -7.42
N ILE A 111 -7.03 1.40 -8.49
CA ILE A 111 -7.40 0.99 -9.86
C ILE A 111 -6.71 -0.34 -10.20
N LEU A 112 -7.51 -1.38 -10.34
CA LEU A 112 -7.10 -2.68 -10.86
C LEU A 112 -6.92 -2.65 -12.40
N PRO A 113 -5.96 -3.42 -12.94
CA PRO A 113 -5.82 -3.63 -14.39
C PRO A 113 -6.98 -4.49 -14.94
N GLN A 114 -7.25 -4.39 -16.25
CA GLN A 114 -8.30 -5.12 -16.97
C GLN A 114 -9.69 -5.04 -16.35
N THR A 115 -9.97 -3.95 -15.65
CA THR A 115 -11.18 -3.78 -14.87
C THR A 115 -12.00 -2.63 -15.43
N ASN A 116 -13.31 -2.83 -15.51
CA ASN A 116 -14.24 -1.79 -15.94
C ASN A 116 -14.51 -0.81 -14.79
N TYR A 117 -14.45 0.48 -15.07
CA TYR A 117 -14.87 1.54 -14.16
C TYR A 117 -15.85 2.46 -14.87
N THR A 118 -16.88 2.89 -14.16
CA THR A 118 -17.88 3.84 -14.65
C THR A 118 -17.79 5.15 -13.88
N TYR A 119 -17.62 6.26 -14.60
CA TYR A 119 -17.51 7.59 -14.01
C TYR A 119 -18.69 8.49 -14.39
N ARG A 120 -19.07 9.36 -13.45
CA ARG A 120 -19.93 10.53 -13.70
C ARG A 120 -19.35 11.75 -12.98
N ILE A 121 -19.47 12.92 -13.59
CA ILE A 121 -19.11 14.19 -12.97
C ILE A 121 -20.39 14.96 -12.66
N PHE A 122 -20.41 15.65 -11.53
CA PHE A 122 -21.47 16.57 -11.11
C PHE A 122 -20.87 17.95 -10.87
N SER A 123 -21.51 19.00 -11.38
CA SER A 123 -21.13 20.39 -11.05
C SER A 123 -21.84 20.83 -9.78
N VAL A 124 -21.16 21.66 -8.97
CA VAL A 124 -21.73 22.23 -7.75
C VAL A 124 -21.68 23.74 -7.82
N ILE A 125 -22.84 24.38 -7.75
CA ILE A 125 -23.02 25.83 -7.67
C ILE A 125 -23.71 26.14 -6.35
N ASN A 126 -23.15 27.05 -5.55
CA ASN A 126 -23.70 27.45 -4.25
C ASN A 126 -24.05 26.26 -3.34
N GLY A 127 -23.20 25.23 -3.34
CA GLY A 127 -23.35 24.03 -2.52
C GLY A 127 -24.39 23.01 -3.02
N LYS A 128 -25.02 23.22 -4.18
CA LYS A 128 -26.00 22.29 -4.77
C LYS A 128 -25.50 21.69 -6.08
N ILE A 129 -25.80 20.41 -6.32
CA ILE A 129 -25.56 19.79 -7.62
C ILE A 129 -26.48 20.46 -8.65
N THR A 130 -25.91 20.95 -9.75
CA THR A 130 -26.65 21.70 -10.78
C THR A 130 -26.68 21.03 -12.15
N SER A 131 -25.63 20.29 -12.52
CA SER A 131 -25.57 19.53 -13.76
C SER A 131 -24.71 18.28 -13.58
N GLN A 132 -24.79 17.36 -14.53
CA GLN A 132 -24.02 16.13 -14.55
C GLN A 132 -23.49 15.79 -15.94
N SER A 133 -22.59 14.82 -16.02
CA SER A 133 -22.17 14.19 -17.27
C SER A 133 -22.97 12.92 -17.55
N GLN A 134 -22.94 12.47 -18.81
CA GLN A 134 -23.26 11.07 -19.10
C GLN A 134 -22.26 10.15 -18.41
N ALA A 135 -22.68 8.90 -18.17
CA ALA A 135 -21.78 7.89 -17.64
C ALA A 135 -20.73 7.50 -18.68
N ALA A 136 -19.45 7.58 -18.31
CA ALA A 136 -18.36 7.05 -19.12
C ALA A 136 -17.86 5.75 -18.50
N THR A 137 -18.01 4.64 -19.21
CA THR A 137 -17.45 3.34 -18.81
C THR A 137 -16.22 3.03 -19.66
N LEU A 138 -15.11 2.71 -18.99
CA LEU A 138 -13.87 2.30 -19.63
C LEU A 138 -13.25 1.10 -18.95
N LYS A 139 -12.42 0.36 -19.68
CA LYS A 139 -11.61 -0.74 -19.17
C LYS A 139 -10.15 -0.31 -19.09
N THR A 140 -9.48 -0.60 -17.99
CA THR A 140 -8.02 -0.40 -17.86
C THR A 140 -7.26 -1.42 -18.71
N ASN A 141 -6.27 -0.98 -19.49
CA ASN A 141 -5.48 -1.87 -20.38
C ASN A 141 -4.29 -2.50 -19.60
N CYS A 142 -3.96 -3.77 -19.85
CA CYS A 142 -3.07 -4.59 -18.98
C CYS A 142 -1.58 -4.53 -19.35
N ALA A 143 -1.20 -3.79 -20.39
CA ALA A 143 0.18 -3.71 -20.81
C ALA A 143 0.83 -2.50 -20.14
N ASN A 144 1.43 -2.68 -18.96
CA ASN A 144 2.20 -1.62 -18.34
C ASN A 144 3.53 -1.46 -19.11
N SER A 145 3.48 -0.72 -20.22
CA SER A 145 4.61 -0.47 -21.12
C SER A 145 5.77 0.23 -20.40
N PHE A 146 5.53 0.86 -19.25
CA PHE A 146 6.58 1.43 -18.41
C PHE A 146 7.69 0.42 -18.09
N PHE A 147 7.34 -0.82 -17.74
CA PHE A 147 8.31 -1.84 -17.37
C PHE A 147 8.95 -2.57 -18.56
N SER A 148 8.52 -2.28 -19.79
CA SER A 148 9.23 -2.77 -20.99
C SER A 148 10.52 -1.98 -21.27
N LYS A 149 10.65 -0.76 -20.72
CA LYS A 149 11.86 0.04 -20.87
C LYS A 149 12.91 -0.42 -19.84
N LYS A 150 13.82 -1.29 -20.26
CA LYS A 150 14.95 -1.75 -19.45
C LYS A 150 16.26 -1.23 -20.05
N PRO A 151 17.16 -0.64 -19.25
CA PRO A 151 16.99 -0.30 -17.82
C PRO A 151 16.09 0.93 -17.60
N LEU A 152 15.40 0.98 -16.45
CA LEU A 152 14.79 2.21 -15.93
C LEU A 152 15.90 3.12 -15.37
N LYS A 153 15.93 4.37 -15.82
CA LYS A 153 16.88 5.37 -15.32
C LYS A 153 16.33 6.08 -14.09
N ILE A 154 16.99 5.92 -12.94
CA ILE A 154 16.67 6.64 -11.71
C ILE A 154 17.75 7.69 -11.42
N LEU A 155 17.33 8.94 -11.27
CA LEU A 155 18.20 10.01 -10.79
C LEU A 155 18.06 10.12 -9.28
N VAL A 156 19.15 9.89 -8.56
CA VAL A 156 19.22 10.10 -7.10
C VAL A 156 19.87 11.46 -6.86
N ALA A 157 19.13 12.43 -6.36
CA ALA A 157 19.65 13.76 -6.09
C ALA A 157 19.68 14.02 -4.58
N GLN A 158 20.88 14.27 -4.06
CA GLN A 158 21.06 14.71 -2.69
C GLN A 158 20.96 16.23 -2.63
N ILE A 159 20.04 16.71 -1.80
CA ILE A 159 19.64 18.12 -1.76
C ILE A 159 19.65 18.61 -0.33
N ARG A 160 20.10 19.84 -0.15
CA ARG A 160 20.18 20.50 1.15
C ARG A 160 19.15 21.63 1.27
N MET A 161 18.32 21.60 2.31
CA MET A 161 17.61 22.82 2.74
C MET A 161 18.62 23.82 3.32
N LYS A 162 18.42 25.12 3.08
CA LYS A 162 19.45 26.16 3.30
C LYS A 162 20.11 26.14 4.68
N ASP A 163 19.32 25.93 5.73
CA ASP A 163 19.74 25.94 7.14
C ASP A 163 19.72 24.54 7.78
N ALA A 164 19.67 23.48 6.97
CA ALA A 164 19.78 22.11 7.47
C ALA A 164 21.08 21.95 8.27
N LYS A 165 20.98 21.36 9.46
CA LYS A 165 22.13 21.14 10.35
C LYS A 165 22.79 19.78 10.16
N THR A 166 22.10 18.84 9.51
CA THR A 166 22.53 17.45 9.38
C THR A 166 23.54 17.26 8.24
N ALA A 167 24.56 16.41 8.41
CA ALA A 167 25.66 16.28 7.44
C ALA A 167 25.33 15.41 6.21
N ASP A 168 25.65 15.88 5.01
CA ASP A 168 25.47 15.15 3.74
C ASP A 168 25.95 13.69 3.81
N LYS A 169 25.17 12.76 3.23
CA LYS A 169 25.64 11.40 2.97
C LYS A 169 26.70 11.43 1.89
N SER A 170 27.67 10.52 1.98
CA SER A 170 28.66 10.39 0.90
C SER A 170 28.00 9.86 -0.38
N VAL A 171 28.53 10.25 -1.54
CA VAL A 171 28.09 9.73 -2.84
C VAL A 171 28.21 8.21 -2.88
N ASP A 172 29.30 7.67 -2.36
CA ASP A 172 29.56 6.23 -2.36
C ASP A 172 28.56 5.49 -1.47
N GLU A 173 28.21 6.03 -0.30
CA GLU A 173 27.16 5.46 0.56
C GLU A 173 25.82 5.38 -0.18
N LEU A 174 25.41 6.45 -0.86
CA LEU A 174 24.16 6.46 -1.65
C LEU A 174 24.22 5.49 -2.83
N LYS A 175 25.36 5.37 -3.51
CA LYS A 175 25.55 4.40 -4.60
C LYS A 175 25.45 2.96 -4.11
N GLN A 176 26.06 2.64 -2.96
CA GLN A 176 25.96 1.32 -2.34
C GLN A 176 24.50 0.98 -1.99
N ILE A 177 23.79 1.92 -1.36
CA ILE A 177 22.38 1.73 -0.98
C ILE A 177 21.49 1.50 -2.22
N VAL A 178 21.70 2.26 -3.29
CA VAL A 178 20.77 2.27 -4.43
C VAL A 178 21.14 1.25 -5.51
N PHE A 179 22.42 1.12 -5.86
CA PHE A 179 22.86 0.38 -7.03
C PHE A 179 23.78 -0.80 -6.72
N ASP A 180 24.81 -0.61 -5.92
CA ASP A 180 26.00 -1.47 -5.99
C ASP A 180 26.00 -2.67 -5.02
N ASP A 181 25.22 -2.63 -3.93
CA ASP A 181 25.16 -3.71 -2.92
C ASP A 181 24.22 -4.88 -3.31
N GLU A 182 24.45 -6.10 -2.80
CA GLU A 182 23.57 -7.26 -3.07
C GLU A 182 22.11 -7.08 -2.57
N LYS A 183 21.96 -6.24 -1.54
CA LYS A 183 20.69 -5.80 -0.94
C LYS A 183 20.33 -4.37 -1.37
N SER A 184 20.98 -3.84 -2.41
CA SER A 184 20.66 -2.53 -2.97
C SER A 184 19.21 -2.47 -3.45
N ILE A 185 18.67 -1.26 -3.52
CA ILE A 185 17.30 -1.03 -4.00
C ILE A 185 17.13 -1.55 -5.44
N ALA A 186 18.12 -1.34 -6.31
CA ALA A 186 18.12 -1.87 -7.67
C ALA A 186 18.04 -3.40 -7.68
N ASN A 187 18.87 -4.08 -6.87
CA ASN A 187 18.86 -5.54 -6.77
C ASN A 187 17.56 -6.08 -6.15
N TYR A 188 16.98 -5.37 -5.18
CA TYR A 188 15.68 -5.71 -4.62
C TYR A 188 14.60 -5.70 -5.71
N PHE A 189 14.45 -4.61 -6.45
CA PHE A 189 13.44 -4.51 -7.51
C PHE A 189 13.69 -5.47 -8.66
N LEU A 190 14.96 -5.76 -9.00
CA LEU A 190 15.33 -6.80 -9.96
C LEU A 190 14.81 -8.18 -9.52
N LYS A 191 15.03 -8.55 -8.25
CA LYS A 191 14.61 -9.84 -7.68
C LYS A 191 13.08 -9.96 -7.62
N VAL A 192 12.38 -9.00 -7.00
CA VAL A 192 10.92 -9.11 -6.78
C VAL A 192 10.09 -8.98 -8.06
N SER A 193 10.65 -8.39 -9.10
CA SER A 193 10.01 -8.24 -10.41
C SER A 193 10.31 -9.39 -11.38
N SER A 194 11.06 -10.42 -10.96
CA SER A 194 11.55 -11.49 -11.85
C SER A 194 12.33 -10.95 -13.05
N GLY A 195 13.10 -9.88 -12.84
CA GLY A 195 13.84 -9.19 -13.88
C GLY A 195 13.00 -8.23 -14.73
N ALA A 196 11.71 -8.02 -14.45
CA ALA A 196 10.86 -7.06 -15.16
C ALA A 196 11.27 -5.59 -14.91
N ILE A 197 12.02 -5.31 -13.84
CA ILE A 197 12.66 -4.03 -13.59
C ILE A 197 14.17 -4.22 -13.45
N GLU A 198 14.93 -3.52 -14.30
CA GLU A 198 16.35 -3.29 -14.09
C GLU A 198 16.53 -1.79 -13.85
N MET A 199 17.18 -1.39 -12.77
CA MET A 199 17.43 0.03 -12.45
C MET A 199 18.89 0.39 -12.69
N LYS A 200 19.12 1.51 -13.36
CA LYS A 200 20.44 2.14 -13.49
C LYS A 200 20.30 3.63 -13.26
N GLY A 201 21.40 4.29 -12.92
CA GLY A 201 21.32 5.71 -12.66
C GLY A 201 22.61 6.28 -12.12
N GLU A 202 22.48 7.50 -11.63
CA GLU A 202 23.57 8.25 -11.02
C GLU A 202 23.10 8.93 -9.74
N VAL A 203 24.08 9.29 -8.91
CA VAL A 203 23.88 10.12 -7.72
C VAL A 203 24.46 11.50 -8.02
N ILE A 204 23.64 12.55 -7.92
CA ILE A 204 24.07 13.94 -8.01
C ILE A 204 24.02 14.60 -6.64
N THR A 205 24.93 15.53 -6.39
CA THR A 205 25.09 16.23 -5.11
C THR A 205 25.39 17.71 -5.32
N GLY A 206 25.58 18.46 -4.24
CA GLY A 206 25.90 19.89 -4.30
C GLY A 206 24.70 20.79 -4.60
N LEU A 207 23.48 20.26 -4.52
CA LEU A 207 22.25 21.02 -4.72
C LEU A 207 21.74 21.59 -3.40
N THR A 208 21.49 22.89 -3.36
CA THR A 208 20.98 23.58 -2.16
C THR A 208 19.76 24.42 -2.52
N LEU A 209 18.69 24.27 -1.74
CA LEU A 209 17.50 25.11 -1.85
C LEU A 209 17.78 26.50 -1.26
N ASN A 210 17.18 27.54 -1.83
CA ASN A 210 17.29 28.90 -1.31
C ASN A 210 16.43 29.16 -0.07
N LYS A 211 15.52 28.24 0.25
CA LYS A 211 14.60 28.27 1.39
C LYS A 211 15.10 27.41 2.55
N ASN A 212 14.75 27.83 3.76
CA ASN A 212 15.06 27.17 5.02
C ASN A 212 14.07 26.03 5.31
N VAL A 213 14.39 25.19 6.29
CA VAL A 213 13.52 24.10 6.77
C VAL A 213 12.13 24.61 7.14
N LYS A 214 12.06 25.72 7.89
CA LYS A 214 10.81 26.35 8.35
C LYS A 214 9.90 26.86 7.24
N ASP A 215 10.44 27.08 6.03
CA ASP A 215 9.67 27.59 4.89
C ASP A 215 8.84 26.46 4.25
N TYR A 216 9.20 25.20 4.53
CA TYR A 216 8.47 24.01 4.07
C TYR A 216 7.73 23.31 5.21
N CYS A 217 8.30 23.28 6.41
CA CYS A 217 7.87 22.40 7.51
C CYS A 217 7.33 23.18 8.70
N GLN A 218 6.22 22.71 9.26
CA GLN A 218 5.53 23.38 10.38
C GLN A 218 6.20 23.13 11.73
N ILE A 219 6.80 21.95 11.92
CA ILE A 219 7.45 21.55 13.16
C ILE A 219 8.92 21.33 12.89
N ILE A 220 9.78 21.84 13.77
CA ILE A 220 11.23 21.70 13.66
C ILE A 220 11.76 21.08 14.93
N ASP A 221 12.52 20.01 14.78
CA ASP A 221 13.23 19.39 15.88
C ASP A 221 14.40 20.28 16.34
N ASN A 222 14.43 20.63 17.61
CA ASN A 222 15.39 21.60 18.14
C ASN A 222 16.82 21.08 18.14
N GLU A 223 17.00 19.75 18.28
CA GLU A 223 18.31 19.10 18.39
C GLU A 223 18.95 18.92 17.00
N THR A 224 18.21 18.32 16.08
CA THR A 224 18.66 17.97 14.73
C THR A 224 18.44 19.08 13.71
N GLY A 225 17.51 20.01 13.97
CA GLY A 225 17.07 21.03 13.01
C GLY A 225 16.25 20.47 11.85
N ALA A 226 15.81 19.21 11.90
CA ALA A 226 15.00 18.59 10.85
C ALA A 226 13.51 19.00 10.98
N GLY A 227 12.84 19.18 9.85
CA GLY A 227 11.45 19.60 9.78
C GLY A 227 10.47 18.45 9.55
N THR A 228 9.31 18.49 10.19
CA THR A 228 8.18 17.55 9.96
C THR A 228 6.90 18.33 9.67
N GLN A 229 5.87 17.64 9.15
CA GLN A 229 4.63 18.26 8.66
C GLN A 229 4.95 19.28 7.56
N CYS A 230 5.69 18.80 6.56
CA CYS A 230 6.19 19.59 5.47
C CYS A 230 5.15 19.65 4.33
N ASN A 231 5.14 20.77 3.61
CA ASN A 231 4.45 20.85 2.33
C ASN A 231 5.28 20.10 1.27
N ASN A 232 5.08 18.78 1.21
CA ASN A 232 5.84 17.88 0.34
C ASN A 232 5.63 18.15 -1.15
N GLU A 233 4.45 18.59 -1.55
CA GLU A 233 4.17 18.97 -2.94
C GLU A 233 5.03 20.18 -3.35
N GLN A 234 5.06 21.23 -2.53
CA GLN A 234 5.88 22.41 -2.81
C GLN A 234 7.38 22.08 -2.72
N LEU A 235 7.79 21.28 -1.73
CA LEU A 235 9.18 20.87 -1.58
C LEU A 235 9.66 20.07 -2.80
N ALA A 236 8.88 19.08 -3.25
CA ALA A 236 9.19 18.29 -4.44
C ALA A 236 9.27 19.14 -5.71
N ALA A 237 8.41 20.15 -5.86
CA ALA A 237 8.44 21.08 -6.98
C ALA A 237 9.71 21.94 -6.98
N ASP A 238 10.06 22.55 -5.85
CA ASP A 238 11.23 23.42 -5.71
C ASP A 238 12.54 22.62 -5.89
N VAL A 239 12.59 21.41 -5.33
CA VAL A 239 13.69 20.44 -5.53
C VAL A 239 13.86 20.08 -7.00
N TYR A 240 12.77 19.73 -7.67
CA TYR A 240 12.81 19.35 -9.08
C TYR A 240 13.28 20.50 -9.97
N ALA A 241 12.93 21.75 -9.62
CA ALA A 241 13.36 22.95 -10.33
C ALA A 241 14.87 23.25 -10.22
N LEU A 242 15.59 22.64 -9.27
CA LEU A 242 17.05 22.74 -9.19
C LEU A 242 17.78 21.88 -10.23
N LEU A 243 17.11 20.89 -10.82
CA LEU A 243 17.72 19.95 -11.74
C LEU A 243 17.98 20.61 -13.11
N LEU A 244 19.10 20.25 -13.74
CA LEU A 244 19.38 20.63 -15.11
C LEU A 244 18.36 19.98 -16.06
N ALA A 245 17.94 20.72 -17.10
CA ALA A 245 16.99 20.21 -18.09
C ALA A 245 17.42 18.87 -18.71
N SER A 246 18.71 18.70 -18.99
CA SER A 246 19.28 17.43 -19.51
C SER A 246 19.05 16.25 -18.56
N ALA A 247 19.32 16.43 -17.27
CA ALA A 247 19.12 15.40 -16.25
C ALA A 247 17.63 15.01 -16.13
N THR A 248 16.74 16.00 -16.23
CA THR A 248 15.29 15.73 -16.17
C THR A 248 14.77 14.96 -17.37
N VAL A 249 15.33 15.16 -18.57
CA VAL A 249 14.90 14.46 -19.79
C VAL A 249 15.37 13.01 -19.80
N ASP A 250 16.58 12.74 -19.29
CA ASP A 250 17.16 11.39 -19.33
C ASP A 250 16.59 10.45 -18.27
N ALA A 251 16.16 10.98 -17.12
CA ALA A 251 15.63 10.18 -16.01
C ALA A 251 14.18 9.73 -16.23
N ASP A 252 13.88 8.49 -15.83
CA ASP A 252 12.53 7.93 -15.79
C ASP A 252 11.88 8.07 -14.41
N LEU A 253 12.71 8.10 -13.35
CA LEU A 253 12.35 8.15 -11.93
C LEU A 253 13.25 9.15 -11.20
N PHE A 254 12.73 9.79 -10.15
CA PHE A 254 13.48 10.74 -9.33
C PHE A 254 13.41 10.37 -7.85
N ALA A 255 14.56 10.29 -7.20
CA ALA A 255 14.66 10.10 -5.76
C ALA A 255 15.46 11.24 -5.14
N PHE A 256 14.83 11.95 -4.21
CA PHE A 256 15.39 13.13 -3.57
C PHE A 256 15.75 12.81 -2.12
N VAL A 257 17.04 12.76 -1.82
CA VAL A 257 17.56 12.59 -0.47
C VAL A 257 17.76 13.98 0.14
N ILE A 258 16.89 14.37 1.08
CA ILE A 258 16.78 15.78 1.48
C ILE A 258 17.28 16.01 2.91
N HIS A 259 18.35 16.78 3.04
CA HIS A 259 18.90 17.20 4.33
C HIS A 259 18.05 18.32 4.92
N GLY A 260 17.67 18.17 6.19
CA GLY A 260 16.68 19.00 6.87
C GLY A 260 15.25 18.46 6.80
N TYR A 261 15.01 17.37 6.05
CA TYR A 261 13.72 16.68 6.00
C TYR A 261 13.64 15.63 7.10
N GLY A 262 12.70 15.79 8.03
CA GLY A 262 12.52 14.96 9.22
C GLY A 262 11.35 13.98 9.16
N GLU A 263 10.51 14.03 8.12
CA GLU A 263 9.53 12.96 7.87
C GLU A 263 10.25 11.64 7.53
N ALA A 264 9.59 10.48 7.49
CA ALA A 264 10.26 9.29 6.97
C ALA A 264 10.47 9.45 5.45
N GLY A 265 9.39 9.42 4.68
CA GLY A 265 9.46 9.63 3.25
C GLY A 265 8.17 10.17 2.66
N TRP A 266 8.18 10.40 1.36
CA TRP A 266 6.97 10.69 0.59
C TRP A 266 7.16 10.22 -0.85
N GLY A 267 6.24 9.40 -1.35
CA GLY A 267 6.26 8.87 -2.72
C GLY A 267 5.07 9.36 -3.53
N GLU A 268 5.33 9.80 -4.76
CA GLU A 268 4.33 10.36 -5.65
C GLU A 268 4.30 9.61 -6.99
N ALA A 269 3.20 8.90 -7.25
CA ALA A 269 2.95 8.19 -8.50
C ALA A 269 2.95 9.12 -9.73
N TYR A 270 2.29 10.27 -9.61
CA TYR A 270 2.00 11.15 -10.75
C TYR A 270 3.27 11.76 -11.35
N ASN A 271 4.09 12.43 -10.54
CA ASN A 271 5.34 13.02 -11.02
C ASN A 271 6.54 12.05 -10.97
N ARG A 272 6.34 10.81 -10.48
CA ARG A 272 7.37 9.77 -10.31
C ARG A 272 8.55 10.22 -9.45
N ARG A 273 8.22 10.81 -8.31
CA ARG A 273 9.16 11.40 -7.37
C ARG A 273 9.06 10.72 -6.02
N THR A 274 10.19 10.60 -5.34
CA THR A 274 10.21 10.31 -3.91
C THR A 274 11.07 11.32 -3.17
N LEU A 275 10.62 11.74 -1.98
CA LEU A 275 11.37 12.49 -0.99
C LEU A 275 11.76 11.53 0.13
N LEU A 276 13.03 11.56 0.53
CA LEU A 276 13.62 10.58 1.43
C LEU A 276 14.38 11.30 2.53
N ASN A 277 14.13 10.92 3.78
CA ASN A 277 14.96 11.35 4.90
C ASN A 277 16.26 10.54 4.97
N PRO A 278 17.43 11.17 4.83
CA PRO A 278 18.71 10.49 4.88
C PRO A 278 18.99 9.76 6.22
N TYR A 279 18.34 10.14 7.33
CA TYR A 279 18.59 9.57 8.66
C TYR A 279 17.43 8.73 9.18
N ALA A 280 16.51 8.33 8.31
CA ALA A 280 15.54 7.32 8.69
C ALA A 280 16.27 6.06 9.19
N VAL A 281 15.71 5.44 10.24
CA VAL A 281 16.29 4.27 10.94
C VAL A 281 16.70 3.17 9.95
N SER A 282 15.98 3.04 8.83
CA SER A 282 16.42 2.25 7.67
C SER A 282 16.07 2.97 6.37
N ILE A 283 17.05 3.73 5.84
CA ILE A 283 16.89 4.42 4.55
C ILE A 283 16.53 3.45 3.41
N SER A 284 17.07 2.23 3.38
CA SER A 284 16.80 1.27 2.31
C SER A 284 15.34 0.79 2.29
N THR A 285 14.78 0.43 3.46
CA THR A 285 13.38 -0.04 3.52
C THR A 285 12.41 1.09 3.21
N MET A 286 12.68 2.28 3.73
CA MET A 286 11.93 3.48 3.42
C MET A 286 12.01 3.85 1.93
N PHE A 287 13.19 3.79 1.32
CA PHE A 287 13.33 4.05 -0.11
C PHE A 287 12.50 3.06 -0.93
N ILE A 288 12.60 1.76 -0.63
CA ILE A 288 11.79 0.73 -1.29
C ILE A 288 10.29 1.03 -1.13
N HIS A 289 9.86 1.42 0.08
CA HIS A 289 8.48 1.81 0.38
C HIS A 289 8.02 3.00 -0.47
N GLU A 290 8.73 4.11 -0.42
CA GLU A 290 8.31 5.32 -1.13
C GLU A 290 8.41 5.18 -2.65
N LEU A 291 9.42 4.45 -3.13
CA LEU A 291 9.55 4.16 -4.56
C LEU A 291 8.40 3.26 -5.04
N ALA A 292 7.82 2.43 -4.19
CA ALA A 292 6.66 1.63 -4.57
C ALA A 292 5.41 2.46 -4.84
N HIS A 293 5.23 3.59 -4.15
CA HIS A 293 4.17 4.55 -4.51
C HIS A 293 4.35 5.09 -5.93
N VAL A 294 5.59 5.24 -6.40
CA VAL A 294 5.86 5.62 -7.81
C VAL A 294 5.34 4.58 -8.80
N PHE A 295 5.29 3.30 -8.40
CA PHE A 295 4.71 2.21 -9.19
C PHE A 295 3.19 2.05 -8.98
N GLY A 296 2.56 2.91 -8.18
CA GLY A 296 1.13 2.85 -7.87
C GLY A 296 0.76 1.80 -6.82
N TRP A 297 1.72 1.35 -6.01
CA TRP A 297 1.42 0.58 -4.80
C TRP A 297 0.95 1.50 -3.69
N TRP A 298 -0.03 1.04 -2.94
CA TRP A 298 -0.58 1.74 -1.79
C TRP A 298 -0.07 1.10 -0.50
N HIS A 299 -0.38 1.69 0.65
CA HIS A 299 -0.04 1.07 1.92
C HIS A 299 -0.68 -0.31 2.04
N SER A 300 -0.02 -1.20 2.78
CA SER A 300 -0.56 -2.51 3.16
C SER A 300 -0.93 -2.47 4.63
N GLY A 301 -2.19 -2.78 4.92
CA GLY A 301 -2.77 -2.68 6.25
C GLY A 301 -3.08 -4.04 6.86
N SER A 302 -3.67 -4.02 8.05
CA SER A 302 -4.29 -5.22 8.62
C SER A 302 -5.65 -4.93 9.22
N ILE A 303 -6.47 -5.97 9.36
CA ILE A 303 -7.77 -5.86 10.03
C ILE A 303 -7.63 -6.41 11.45
N SER A 304 -8.14 -5.67 12.43
CA SER A 304 -8.25 -6.13 13.83
C SER A 304 -9.62 -5.83 14.41
N SER A 305 -9.96 -6.45 15.54
CA SER A 305 -11.16 -6.08 16.28
C SER A 305 -11.06 -4.65 16.85
N THR A 306 -12.21 -3.96 16.90
CA THR A 306 -12.38 -2.70 17.65
C THR A 306 -12.42 -2.93 19.15
N ASN A 307 -12.86 -4.12 19.59
CA ASN A 307 -12.80 -4.50 21.00
C ASN A 307 -11.33 -4.78 21.39
N PRO A 308 -10.70 -3.99 22.28
CA PRO A 308 -9.31 -4.18 22.68
C PRO A 308 -9.03 -5.56 23.27
N GLU A 309 -9.99 -6.13 24.00
CA GLU A 309 -9.91 -7.48 24.58
C GLU A 309 -9.90 -8.59 23.52
N GLN A 310 -10.36 -8.29 22.30
CA GLN A 310 -10.40 -9.20 21.15
C GLN A 310 -9.45 -8.74 20.03
N SER A 311 -8.57 -7.77 20.30
CA SER A 311 -7.66 -7.19 19.31
C SER A 311 -6.65 -8.20 18.73
N SER A 312 -6.46 -9.32 19.44
CA SER A 312 -5.68 -10.50 19.06
C SER A 312 -6.45 -11.54 18.25
N LEU A 313 -7.79 -11.50 18.20
CA LEU A 313 -8.59 -12.39 17.37
C LEU A 313 -8.62 -11.90 15.92
N ASN A 314 -8.76 -12.85 14.99
CA ASN A 314 -9.03 -12.50 13.61
C ASN A 314 -10.34 -11.70 13.51
N CYS A 315 -10.37 -10.72 12.62
CA CYS A 315 -11.56 -9.94 12.35
C CYS A 315 -11.82 -9.98 10.86
N ILE A 316 -13.06 -10.29 10.49
CA ILE A 316 -13.52 -10.33 9.11
C ILE A 316 -14.56 -9.24 8.96
N SER A 317 -14.33 -8.30 8.05
CA SER A 317 -15.30 -7.22 7.83
C SER A 317 -16.60 -7.78 7.26
N SER A 318 -17.71 -7.42 7.90
CA SER A 318 -19.06 -7.73 7.41
C SER A 318 -19.36 -7.03 6.08
N SER A 319 -18.66 -5.94 5.78
CA SER A 319 -18.76 -5.22 4.52
C SER A 319 -17.73 -5.72 3.53
N THR A 320 -18.10 -5.79 2.25
CA THR A 320 -17.14 -6.01 1.16
C THR A 320 -16.40 -4.74 0.78
N ASN A 321 -16.83 -3.57 1.28
CA ASN A 321 -16.40 -2.27 0.77
C ASN A 321 -15.60 -1.43 1.76
N THR A 322 -15.62 -1.77 3.05
CA THR A 322 -14.85 -1.05 4.07
C THR A 322 -14.26 -2.04 5.08
N PRO A 323 -13.02 -1.84 5.55
CA PRO A 323 -12.41 -2.67 6.58
C PRO A 323 -13.06 -2.51 7.96
N SER A 324 -13.76 -1.40 8.21
CA SER A 324 -14.21 -1.00 9.55
C SER A 324 -15.66 -1.43 9.90
N ALA A 325 -16.21 -2.42 9.19
CA ALA A 325 -17.55 -2.93 9.45
C ALA A 325 -17.53 -4.20 10.31
N GLY A 326 -18.64 -4.49 11.00
CA GLY A 326 -18.80 -5.72 11.80
C GLY A 326 -17.93 -5.76 13.05
N GLY A 327 -17.63 -4.60 13.65
CA GLY A 327 -16.76 -4.50 14.82
C GLY A 327 -15.27 -4.60 14.49
N CYS A 328 -14.88 -4.55 13.22
CA CYS A 328 -13.49 -4.46 12.79
C CYS A 328 -13.00 -3.01 12.68
N ARG A 329 -11.69 -2.84 12.70
CA ARG A 329 -10.98 -1.62 12.29
C ARG A 329 -9.88 -2.00 11.31
N GLY A 330 -9.70 -1.19 10.27
CA GLY A 330 -8.48 -1.24 9.49
C GLY A 330 -7.35 -0.55 10.27
N ASN A 331 -6.14 -1.07 10.08
CA ASN A 331 -4.92 -0.48 10.59
C ASN A 331 -4.00 -0.29 9.40
N ARG A 332 -3.88 0.97 8.94
CA ARG A 332 -2.85 1.36 7.97
C ARG A 332 -1.46 0.91 8.45
N TYR A 333 -0.63 0.46 7.52
CA TYR A 333 0.68 -0.15 7.78
C TYR A 333 0.65 -1.45 8.59
N GLY A 334 -0.52 -1.98 8.94
CA GLY A 334 -0.61 -3.14 9.81
C GLY A 334 -0.15 -4.47 9.20
N ASP A 335 0.28 -4.52 7.94
CA ASP A 335 0.87 -5.70 7.31
C ASP A 335 2.39 -5.70 7.47
N TYR A 336 2.90 -6.47 8.43
CA TYR A 336 4.35 -6.61 8.67
C TYR A 336 5.08 -7.41 7.58
N PHE A 337 4.34 -8.10 6.70
CA PHE A 337 4.88 -9.04 5.73
C PHE A 337 4.82 -8.53 4.28
N ASP A 338 4.43 -7.27 4.13
CA ASP A 338 4.54 -6.50 2.90
C ASP A 338 5.32 -5.22 3.23
N PHE A 339 6.28 -4.85 2.39
CA PHE A 339 7.13 -3.70 2.68
C PHE A 339 6.38 -2.36 2.59
N THR A 340 5.22 -2.34 1.92
CA THR A 340 4.29 -1.19 1.93
C THR A 340 3.48 -1.11 3.22
N GLY A 341 3.68 -2.04 4.16
CA GLY A 341 3.24 -1.95 5.55
C GLY A 341 4.39 -1.64 6.53
N ALA A 342 4.22 -1.98 7.81
CA ALA A 342 5.21 -1.76 8.86
C ALA A 342 6.23 -2.90 8.85
N SER A 343 7.20 -2.88 7.94
CA SER A 343 8.12 -3.99 7.75
C SER A 343 9.18 -4.17 8.85
N ASN A 344 9.14 -3.43 9.97
CA ASN A 344 10.12 -3.49 11.08
C ASN A 344 11.59 -3.53 10.61
N ASN A 345 11.93 -2.75 9.57
CA ASN A 345 13.24 -2.74 8.92
C ASN A 345 13.67 -4.05 8.24
N GLN A 346 12.76 -5.00 8.02
CA GLN A 346 12.99 -6.24 7.31
C GLN A 346 12.54 -6.13 5.84
N ILE A 347 13.47 -6.31 4.92
CA ILE A 347 13.18 -6.33 3.48
C ILE A 347 12.57 -7.69 3.12
N ARG A 348 11.24 -7.76 2.94
CA ARG A 348 10.49 -8.96 2.56
C ARG A 348 10.00 -8.92 1.11
N ASN A 349 9.51 -10.05 0.60
CA ASN A 349 8.76 -10.05 -0.65
C ASN A 349 7.49 -9.18 -0.53
N PRO A 350 7.14 -8.39 -1.55
CA PRO A 350 5.79 -7.84 -1.64
C PRO A 350 4.80 -8.98 -1.79
N SER A 351 3.56 -8.72 -1.39
CA SER A 351 2.46 -9.64 -1.65
C SER A 351 2.33 -9.98 -3.15
N THR A 352 1.88 -11.19 -3.44
CA THR A 352 1.63 -11.65 -4.81
C THR A 352 0.59 -10.77 -5.49
N TYR A 353 -0.39 -10.24 -4.74
CA TYR A 353 -1.32 -9.23 -5.24
C TYR A 353 -0.60 -8.03 -5.85
N ARG A 354 0.38 -7.46 -5.15
CA ARG A 354 1.18 -6.31 -5.63
C ARG A 354 2.01 -6.68 -6.86
N LYS A 355 2.63 -7.87 -6.86
CA LYS A 355 3.34 -8.40 -8.03
C LYS A 355 2.42 -8.56 -9.25
N ALA A 356 1.20 -9.04 -9.04
CA ALA A 356 0.20 -9.22 -10.08
C ALA A 356 -0.29 -7.87 -10.65
N LEU A 357 -0.44 -6.83 -9.83
CA LEU A 357 -0.85 -5.49 -10.30
C LEU A 357 0.12 -4.91 -11.34
N LEU A 358 1.41 -5.21 -11.22
CA LEU A 358 2.46 -4.72 -12.12
C LEU A 358 2.90 -5.75 -13.16
N ASN A 359 2.18 -6.86 -13.28
CA ASN A 359 2.48 -7.92 -14.24
C ASN A 359 3.89 -8.51 -14.06
N PHE A 360 4.35 -8.67 -12.81
CA PHE A 360 5.65 -9.30 -12.48
C PHE A 360 5.58 -10.83 -12.42
N LEU A 361 4.39 -11.39 -12.60
CA LEU A 361 4.13 -12.82 -12.60
C LEU A 361 4.09 -13.33 -14.05
N ALA A 362 4.66 -14.49 -14.29
CA ALA A 362 4.47 -15.19 -15.55
C ALA A 362 2.97 -15.57 -15.73
N PRO A 363 2.53 -15.84 -16.98
CA PRO A 363 1.12 -16.17 -17.23
C PRO A 363 0.59 -17.33 -16.37
N ALA A 364 1.37 -18.39 -16.15
CA ALA A 364 0.97 -19.52 -15.31
C ALA A 364 1.02 -19.24 -13.80
N GLU A 365 1.78 -18.23 -13.36
CA GLU A 365 1.84 -17.76 -11.97
C GLU A 365 0.71 -16.78 -11.63
N SER A 366 0.01 -16.29 -12.65
CA SER A 366 -1.01 -15.25 -12.53
C SER A 366 -2.16 -15.66 -11.61
N PRO A 367 -2.90 -14.69 -11.05
CA PRO A 367 -3.93 -14.97 -10.06
C PRO A 367 -5.05 -15.85 -10.62
N LEU A 368 -5.39 -16.92 -9.90
CA LEU A 368 -6.52 -17.78 -10.22
C LEU A 368 -7.80 -17.28 -9.53
N ILE A 369 -8.83 -16.98 -10.30
CA ILE A 369 -10.15 -16.61 -9.74
C ILE A 369 -10.88 -17.88 -9.26
N VAL A 370 -11.13 -17.95 -7.96
CA VAL A 370 -11.83 -19.06 -7.30
C VAL A 370 -13.28 -18.65 -7.05
N SER A 371 -14.20 -19.27 -7.79
CA SER A 371 -15.64 -18.97 -7.74
C SER A 371 -16.51 -20.21 -7.48
N LYS A 372 -15.90 -21.38 -7.24
CA LYS A 372 -16.59 -22.65 -7.03
C LYS A 372 -15.98 -23.39 -5.85
N THR A 373 -16.80 -24.20 -5.18
CA THR A 373 -16.29 -25.11 -4.15
C THR A 373 -15.37 -26.12 -4.81
N GLY A 374 -14.20 -26.36 -4.23
CA GLY A 374 -13.24 -27.29 -4.79
C GLY A 374 -11.89 -27.26 -4.11
N THR A 375 -10.94 -27.95 -4.75
CA THR A 375 -9.56 -28.05 -4.32
C THR A 375 -8.68 -27.28 -5.29
N TYR A 376 -7.77 -26.47 -4.73
CA TYR A 376 -6.92 -25.56 -5.48
C TYR A 376 -5.47 -25.72 -5.03
N ILE A 377 -4.53 -25.61 -5.98
CA ILE A 377 -3.09 -25.61 -5.68
C ILE A 377 -2.62 -24.16 -5.70
N LEU A 378 -1.86 -23.79 -4.67
CA LEU A 378 -1.24 -22.48 -4.53
C LEU A 378 0.27 -22.65 -4.40
N GLN A 379 1.01 -21.98 -5.27
CA GLN A 379 2.46 -21.94 -5.26
C GLN A 379 2.96 -20.82 -4.34
N ALA A 380 4.10 -21.06 -3.69
CA ALA A 380 4.73 -20.08 -2.83
C ALA A 380 5.17 -18.84 -3.62
N ASN A 381 5.01 -17.66 -3.02
CA ASN A 381 5.38 -16.36 -3.61
C ASN A 381 6.84 -16.35 -4.09
N SER A 382 7.75 -16.87 -3.27
CA SER A 382 9.19 -16.96 -3.52
C SER A 382 9.63 -18.17 -4.36
N SER A 383 8.69 -19.01 -4.84
CA SER A 383 9.03 -20.17 -5.66
C SER A 383 9.71 -19.75 -6.97
N VAL A 384 10.73 -20.51 -7.40
CA VAL A 384 11.41 -20.32 -8.69
C VAL A 384 10.66 -20.98 -9.85
N TYR A 385 9.73 -21.90 -9.54
CA TYR A 385 8.90 -22.55 -10.55
C TYR A 385 7.80 -21.60 -11.03
N LYS A 386 7.42 -21.72 -12.31
CA LYS A 386 6.52 -20.79 -13.01
C LYS A 386 5.35 -21.50 -13.68
N ASP A 387 4.80 -22.51 -13.04
CA ASP A 387 3.85 -23.46 -13.63
C ASP A 387 2.51 -23.55 -12.88
N THR A 388 2.36 -22.85 -11.77
CA THR A 388 1.14 -22.84 -10.94
C THR A 388 0.89 -21.44 -10.40
N SER A 389 -0.37 -21.10 -10.15
CA SER A 389 -0.74 -19.79 -9.63
C SER A 389 -0.10 -19.50 -8.27
N LYS A 390 0.42 -18.27 -8.10
CA LYS A 390 0.97 -17.77 -6.83
C LYS A 390 -0.04 -16.97 -6.00
N GLU A 391 -1.26 -16.78 -6.52
CA GLU A 391 -2.35 -16.07 -5.84
C GLU A 391 -3.69 -16.73 -6.17
N LEU A 392 -4.45 -17.12 -5.14
CA LEU A 392 -5.87 -17.42 -5.33
C LEU A 392 -6.69 -16.18 -4.97
N ARG A 393 -7.58 -15.75 -5.87
CA ARG A 393 -8.51 -14.65 -5.63
C ARG A 393 -9.92 -15.18 -5.45
N ILE A 394 -10.51 -14.95 -4.28
CA ILE A 394 -11.89 -15.32 -3.97
C ILE A 394 -12.74 -14.05 -4.03
N PRO A 395 -13.56 -13.83 -5.07
CA PRO A 395 -14.44 -12.65 -5.15
C PRO A 395 -15.41 -12.60 -3.98
N LEU A 396 -15.57 -11.43 -3.37
CA LEU A 396 -16.50 -11.18 -2.26
C LEU A 396 -17.79 -10.52 -2.71
N ASP A 397 -17.83 -10.01 -3.94
CA ASP A 397 -19.04 -9.49 -4.57
C ASP A 397 -19.05 -9.67 -6.09
N LYS A 398 -20.16 -9.26 -6.71
CA LYS A 398 -20.40 -9.40 -8.15
C LYS A 398 -19.50 -8.51 -9.02
N THR A 399 -18.87 -7.49 -8.45
CA THR A 399 -17.98 -6.61 -9.21
C THR A 399 -16.64 -7.27 -9.50
N GLY A 400 -16.26 -8.27 -8.68
CA GLY A 400 -14.95 -8.90 -8.73
C GLY A 400 -13.81 -7.99 -8.24
N LYS A 401 -14.12 -6.75 -7.84
CA LYS A 401 -13.14 -5.78 -7.34
C LYS A 401 -12.82 -6.09 -5.89
N ASN A 402 -13.78 -6.44 -5.06
CA ASN A 402 -13.51 -6.85 -3.67
C ASN A 402 -13.27 -8.36 -3.63
N PHE A 403 -12.14 -8.79 -3.07
CA PHE A 403 -11.75 -10.21 -3.03
C PHE A 403 -10.86 -10.53 -1.82
N TYR A 404 -10.80 -11.80 -1.42
CA TYR A 404 -9.66 -12.32 -0.66
C TYR A 404 -8.53 -12.68 -1.63
N SER A 405 -7.32 -12.23 -1.31
CA SER A 405 -6.07 -12.62 -1.94
C SER A 405 -5.34 -13.60 -1.02
N LEU A 406 -5.20 -14.84 -1.47
CA LEU A 406 -4.50 -15.90 -0.74
C LEU A 406 -3.11 -16.06 -1.32
N GLU A 407 -2.11 -16.14 -0.44
CA GLU A 407 -0.72 -16.24 -0.82
C GLU A 407 0.04 -17.18 0.12
N TYR A 408 0.82 -18.09 -0.45
CA TYR A 408 1.66 -19.00 0.31
C TYR A 408 3.07 -18.42 0.51
N ARG A 409 3.53 -18.33 1.76
CA ARG A 409 4.87 -17.89 2.13
C ARG A 409 5.67 -19.02 2.74
N ILE A 410 6.95 -19.10 2.37
CA ILE A 410 7.93 -20.08 2.82
C ILE A 410 9.26 -19.36 3.12
N PRO A 411 10.14 -19.91 3.97
CA PRO A 411 11.38 -19.26 4.37
C PRO A 411 12.47 -19.40 3.30
N THR A 412 12.31 -18.70 2.18
CA THR A 412 13.30 -18.67 1.09
C THR A 412 13.47 -17.26 0.55
N GLY A 413 14.68 -16.95 0.08
CA GLY A 413 15.01 -15.63 -0.47
C GLY A 413 14.76 -14.50 0.52
N LEU A 414 13.98 -13.49 0.12
CA LEU A 414 13.67 -12.34 0.96
C LEU A 414 12.79 -12.66 2.20
N ASP A 415 12.16 -13.83 2.22
CA ASP A 415 11.40 -14.30 3.38
C ASP A 415 12.21 -15.24 4.28
N ASP A 416 13.47 -15.52 3.93
CA ASP A 416 14.39 -16.32 4.74
C ASP A 416 14.98 -15.52 5.92
N VAL A 417 14.10 -14.85 6.67
CA VAL A 417 14.44 -14.03 7.82
C VAL A 417 13.55 -14.41 9.01
N VAL A 418 14.15 -14.41 10.20
CA VAL A 418 13.44 -14.73 11.44
C VAL A 418 12.39 -13.66 11.72
N MET A 419 11.19 -14.09 12.09
CA MET A 419 10.14 -13.18 12.50
C MET A 419 10.50 -12.49 13.81
N THR A 420 10.30 -11.17 13.83
CA THR A 420 10.34 -10.32 15.02
C THR A 420 9.29 -10.76 16.07
N ALA A 421 9.42 -10.25 17.29
CA ALA A 421 8.45 -10.54 18.35
C ALA A 421 7.06 -10.00 17.98
N GLU A 422 7.02 -8.84 17.35
CA GLU A 422 5.80 -8.18 16.87
C GLU A 422 5.12 -8.99 15.76
N GLU A 423 5.88 -9.52 14.79
CA GLU A 423 5.36 -10.38 13.72
C GLU A 423 4.79 -11.69 14.26
N LYS A 424 5.46 -12.30 15.24
CA LYS A 424 4.95 -13.51 15.91
C LYS A 424 3.68 -13.22 16.69
N ALA A 425 3.66 -12.10 17.42
CA ALA A 425 2.49 -11.65 18.17
C ALA A 425 1.31 -11.32 17.26
N PHE A 426 1.57 -10.80 16.05
CA PHE A 426 0.53 -10.44 15.08
C PHE A 426 -0.36 -11.62 14.70
N PHE A 427 0.22 -12.79 14.45
CA PHE A 427 -0.52 -14.02 14.16
C PHE A 427 -0.76 -14.89 15.39
N TRP A 428 -0.38 -14.42 16.57
CA TRP A 428 -0.43 -15.18 17.82
C TRP A 428 0.24 -16.56 17.70
N LEU A 429 1.42 -16.61 17.07
CA LEU A 429 2.16 -17.86 16.91
C LEU A 429 2.84 -18.21 18.24
N ALA A 430 2.39 -19.29 18.88
CA ALA A 430 3.07 -19.88 20.03
C ALA A 430 3.98 -21.03 19.56
N GLY A 431 5.21 -21.11 20.07
CA GLY A 431 6.15 -22.19 19.70
C GLY A 431 6.45 -22.20 18.20
N ASP A 432 6.48 -23.40 17.59
CA ASP A 432 6.82 -23.62 16.17
C ASP A 432 5.65 -23.55 15.19
N GLU A 433 4.48 -23.12 15.65
CA GLU A 433 3.30 -23.13 14.80
C GLU A 433 3.40 -22.08 13.68
N GLY A 434 3.16 -22.46 12.42
CA GLY A 434 3.22 -21.53 11.28
C GLY A 434 4.62 -20.95 11.03
N GLN A 435 5.66 -21.61 11.56
CA GLN A 435 7.04 -21.22 11.36
C GLN A 435 7.95 -22.43 11.15
N ILE A 436 9.07 -22.22 10.45
CA ILE A 436 10.19 -23.16 10.45
C ILE A 436 11.41 -22.39 10.96
N GLN A 437 12.00 -22.85 12.07
CA GLN A 437 13.16 -22.19 12.69
C GLN A 437 12.90 -20.69 12.98
N GLY A 438 11.68 -20.34 13.41
CA GLY A 438 11.28 -18.96 13.67
C GLY A 438 10.96 -18.12 12.44
N LYS A 439 10.98 -18.69 11.23
CA LYS A 439 10.73 -18.01 9.95
C LYS A 439 9.33 -18.34 9.43
N LEU A 440 8.68 -17.39 8.76
CA LEU A 440 7.30 -17.50 8.30
C LEU A 440 7.07 -18.71 7.38
N LYS A 441 6.06 -19.54 7.68
CA LYS A 441 5.53 -20.53 6.74
C LYS A 441 4.01 -20.69 6.89
N GLY A 442 3.28 -20.42 5.82
CA GLY A 442 1.83 -20.60 5.80
C GLY A 442 1.15 -19.76 4.73
N VAL A 443 -0.17 -19.91 4.63
CA VAL A 443 -0.99 -19.14 3.69
C VAL A 443 -1.55 -17.92 4.40
N MET A 444 -1.18 -16.75 3.88
CA MET A 444 -1.69 -15.46 4.30
C MET A 444 -2.95 -15.12 3.52
N VAL A 445 -3.89 -14.42 4.17
CA VAL A 445 -5.12 -13.94 3.54
C VAL A 445 -5.21 -12.44 3.68
N ARG A 446 -5.27 -11.73 2.55
CA ARG A 446 -5.52 -10.29 2.50
C ARG A 446 -6.91 -10.03 1.95
N GLN A 447 -7.71 -9.21 2.63
CA GLN A 447 -8.95 -8.69 2.09
C GLN A 447 -8.66 -7.41 1.31
N ARG A 448 -8.99 -7.41 0.01
CA ARG A 448 -8.86 -6.23 -0.84
C ARG A 448 -10.19 -5.47 -0.89
N PHE A 449 -10.13 -4.16 -0.71
CA PHE A 449 -11.26 -3.25 -0.83
C PHE A 449 -11.08 -2.29 -2.00
N ASP A 450 -12.14 -2.10 -2.78
CA ASP A 450 -12.20 -1.12 -3.88
C ASP A 450 -12.38 0.32 -3.40
N TYR A 451 -12.74 0.47 -2.12
CA TYR A 451 -13.17 1.73 -1.54
C TYR A 451 -12.80 1.82 -0.04
N ALA A 452 -11.51 1.69 0.30
CA ALA A 452 -10.99 1.91 1.65
C ALA A 452 -10.25 3.26 1.77
N MET A 453 -10.85 4.33 1.23
CA MET A 453 -10.20 5.63 1.06
C MET A 453 -9.76 6.31 2.37
N ASP A 454 -10.38 5.96 3.49
CA ASP A 454 -10.09 6.59 4.79
C ASP A 454 -8.69 6.21 5.33
N GLU A 455 -8.10 5.13 4.84
CA GLU A 455 -6.86 4.57 5.40
C GLU A 455 -5.69 4.49 4.42
N ASP A 456 -5.86 5.03 3.21
CA ASP A 456 -4.81 5.04 2.20
C ASP A 456 -4.21 3.64 1.90
N THR A 457 -5.08 2.62 1.95
CA THR A 457 -4.75 1.19 1.94
C THR A 457 -5.81 0.43 1.13
N ASP A 458 -5.42 -0.43 0.19
CA ASP A 458 -6.37 -1.32 -0.53
C ASP A 458 -6.37 -2.76 -0.05
N ALA A 459 -5.26 -3.26 0.50
CA ALA A 459 -5.11 -4.65 0.92
C ALA A 459 -4.86 -4.74 2.43
N PHE A 460 -5.70 -5.52 3.11
CA PHE A 460 -5.63 -5.67 4.55
C PHE A 460 -5.40 -7.12 4.93
N LEU A 461 -4.27 -7.40 5.57
CA LEU A 461 -3.94 -8.69 6.13
C LEU A 461 -4.90 -9.06 7.26
N ILE A 462 -5.49 -10.25 7.16
CA ILE A 462 -6.26 -10.86 8.23
C ILE A 462 -5.28 -11.52 9.21
N LYS A 463 -5.49 -11.31 10.51
CA LYS A 463 -4.71 -11.93 11.60
C LYS A 463 -4.99 -13.44 11.76
N GLN A 464 -4.95 -14.19 10.66
CA GLN A 464 -5.09 -15.64 10.63
C GLN A 464 -4.15 -16.21 9.57
N LEU A 465 -3.13 -16.93 10.01
CA LEU A 465 -2.28 -17.71 9.12
C LEU A 465 -2.93 -19.09 8.91
N ILE A 466 -3.21 -19.45 7.66
CA ILE A 466 -3.73 -20.77 7.29
C ILE A 466 -2.56 -21.75 7.21
N ARG A 467 -2.69 -22.88 7.88
CA ARG A 467 -1.65 -23.90 8.08
C ARG A 467 -2.30 -25.26 8.43
N PRO A 468 -1.56 -26.38 8.52
CA PRO A 468 -2.16 -27.66 8.89
C PRO A 468 -3.01 -27.55 10.16
N GLY A 469 -4.27 -28.02 10.09
CA GLY A 469 -5.23 -27.96 11.20
C GLY A 469 -5.88 -26.60 11.47
N VAL A 470 -5.44 -25.52 10.79
CA VAL A 470 -5.94 -24.16 11.02
C VAL A 470 -6.36 -23.52 9.69
N GLY A 471 -7.67 -23.29 9.54
CA GLY A 471 -8.25 -22.66 8.36
C GLY A 471 -8.72 -21.22 8.62
N LEU A 472 -9.46 -20.67 7.66
CA LEU A 472 -10.21 -19.42 7.79
C LEU A 472 -11.69 -19.66 7.48
N TYR A 473 -12.58 -19.05 8.25
CA TYR A 473 -14.01 -19.06 7.99
C TYR A 473 -14.57 -17.65 8.01
N ASP A 474 -15.20 -17.24 6.91
CA ASP A 474 -15.95 -15.99 6.79
C ASP A 474 -17.44 -16.26 7.10
N PRO A 475 -17.94 -15.84 8.28
CA PRO A 475 -19.32 -16.10 8.68
C PRO A 475 -20.34 -15.27 7.89
N TYR A 476 -19.95 -14.13 7.32
CA TYR A 476 -20.85 -13.25 6.58
C TYR A 476 -21.13 -13.75 5.17
N ARG A 477 -20.16 -14.49 4.60
CA ARG A 477 -20.20 -14.97 3.22
C ARG A 477 -20.26 -16.49 3.12
N GLY A 478 -20.14 -17.20 4.24
CA GLY A 478 -20.11 -18.66 4.31
C GLY A 478 -18.91 -19.28 3.61
N ILE A 479 -17.80 -18.53 3.48
CA ILE A 479 -16.60 -18.98 2.77
C ILE A 479 -15.69 -19.70 3.76
N LYS A 480 -15.25 -20.91 3.44
CA LYS A 480 -14.29 -21.67 4.24
C LYS A 480 -13.04 -21.96 3.41
N ILE A 481 -11.87 -21.73 4.00
CA ILE A 481 -10.56 -22.01 3.39
C ILE A 481 -9.81 -22.95 4.33
N GLU A 482 -9.39 -24.10 3.84
CA GLU A 482 -8.78 -25.16 4.64
C GLU A 482 -7.48 -25.64 4.00
N TRP A 483 -6.46 -25.85 4.83
CA TRP A 483 -5.24 -26.54 4.43
C TRP A 483 -5.52 -28.04 4.31
N LEU A 484 -5.30 -28.63 3.13
CA LEU A 484 -5.42 -30.07 2.96
C LEU A 484 -4.07 -30.75 3.16
N GLU A 485 -3.08 -30.40 2.33
CA GLU A 485 -1.76 -31.01 2.37
C GLU A 485 -0.71 -30.10 1.73
N GLU A 486 0.54 -30.32 2.12
CA GLU A 486 1.71 -29.79 1.43
C GLU A 486 2.11 -30.79 0.33
N LEU A 487 2.16 -30.35 -0.93
CA LEU A 487 2.51 -31.22 -2.06
C LEU A 487 4.03 -31.28 -2.28
N SER A 488 4.68 -30.14 -2.05
CA SER A 488 6.12 -29.91 -2.08
C SER A 488 6.42 -28.71 -1.17
N ASN A 489 7.69 -28.48 -0.81
CA ASN A 489 8.08 -27.37 0.06
C ASN A 489 7.71 -25.96 -0.48
N ASP A 490 7.22 -25.86 -1.71
CA ASP A 490 6.80 -24.62 -2.36
C ASP A 490 5.35 -24.65 -2.88
N ARG A 491 4.56 -25.70 -2.59
CA ARG A 491 3.16 -25.80 -3.02
C ARG A 491 2.26 -26.36 -1.93
N VAL A 492 1.11 -25.74 -1.79
CA VAL A 492 0.06 -26.18 -0.88
C VAL A 492 -1.23 -26.47 -1.64
N LYS A 493 -1.94 -27.51 -1.20
CA LYS A 493 -3.29 -27.82 -1.65
C LYS A 493 -4.29 -27.30 -0.61
N LEU A 494 -5.22 -26.47 -1.08
CA LEU A 494 -6.27 -25.84 -0.27
C LEU A 494 -7.65 -26.32 -0.71
N LYS A 495 -8.56 -26.50 0.24
CA LYS A 495 -10.00 -26.65 -0.05
C LYS A 495 -10.68 -25.32 0.20
N ILE A 496 -11.40 -24.83 -0.80
CA ILE A 496 -12.21 -23.62 -0.70
C ILE A 496 -13.66 -24.02 -0.87
N SER A 497 -14.51 -23.66 0.09
CA SER A 497 -15.93 -23.98 0.10
C SER A 497 -16.76 -22.71 0.15
N PHE A 498 -17.77 -22.64 -0.71
CA PHE A 498 -18.79 -21.59 -0.74
C PHE A 498 -20.11 -22.14 -0.19
N PRO A 499 -21.02 -21.28 0.30
CA PRO A 499 -22.34 -21.73 0.74
C PRO A 499 -23.09 -22.39 -0.43
N LEU A 500 -23.90 -23.42 -0.11
CA LEU A 500 -24.69 -24.18 -1.09
C LEU A 500 -25.82 -23.34 -1.73
N TYR A 501 -26.15 -22.19 -1.14
CA TYR A 501 -27.16 -21.28 -1.66
C TYR A 501 -26.48 -20.02 -2.24
N PRO A 502 -27.00 -19.47 -3.36
CA PRO A 502 -26.47 -18.23 -3.91
C PRO A 502 -26.48 -17.15 -2.83
N ILE A 503 -25.43 -16.32 -2.82
CA ILE A 503 -25.30 -15.14 -1.95
C ILE A 503 -26.46 -14.20 -2.29
N LEU A 504 -27.62 -14.43 -1.66
CA LEU A 504 -28.64 -13.41 -1.54
C LEU A 504 -28.06 -12.36 -0.60
N PRO A 505 -28.07 -11.07 -0.97
CA PRO A 505 -27.71 -10.04 -0.02
C PRO A 505 -28.61 -10.26 1.19
N LEU A 506 -27.99 -10.50 2.36
CA LEU A 506 -28.66 -10.29 3.63
C LEU A 506 -29.22 -8.87 3.55
N LYS A 507 -30.52 -8.75 3.26
CA LYS A 507 -31.27 -7.54 3.58
C LYS A 507 -30.96 -7.33 5.05
N ALA A 508 -30.32 -6.20 5.35
CA ALA A 508 -30.15 -5.74 6.71
C ALA A 508 -31.50 -5.91 7.42
N ALA A 509 -31.56 -6.86 8.36
CA ALA A 509 -32.72 -7.02 9.19
C ALA A 509 -32.64 -5.92 10.24
N PHE A 510 -33.40 -4.86 9.97
CA PHE A 510 -33.86 -3.76 10.83
C PHE A 510 -32.82 -2.84 11.47
#